data_AF-A0A7J8MVJ7-F1
#
_entry.id   AF-A0A7J8MVJ7-F1
#
_cell.length_a   1.000
_cell.length_b   1.000
_cell.length_c   1.000
_cell.angle_alpha   90.00
_cell.angle_beta   90.00
_cell.angle_gamma   90.00
#
_symmetry.space_group_name_H-M   'P 1'
#
loop_
_entity.id
_entity.type
_entity.pdbx_description
1 polymer ?
#
loop_
_entity_poly.entity_id
_entity_poly.type
_entity_poly.pdbx_seq_one_letter_code
_entity_poly.pdbx_strand_id
1 'polypeptide(L)'
;MLWDYANELILKNPRSTIKMTVNKITPESPHFNRFYVCFEVLKRGWKKGCKPILGLDGCFLKGPLMSEMLFAIRRDGNNQMYLVF
;
A
#
# COMPACT_ATOMS: atom_id res chain seq x y z
N MET A 1 -0.70 -16.93 -3.93
CA MET A 1 0.02 -16.39 -2.77
C MET A 1 -0.20 -14.89 -2.58
N LEU A 2 0.32 -13.98 -3.42
CA LEU A 2 0.04 -12.53 -3.29
C LEU A 2 -1.30 -12.10 -3.92
N TRP A 3 -1.71 -12.76 -5.02
CA TRP A 3 -3.03 -12.59 -5.64
C TRP A 3 -4.17 -12.95 -4.67
N ASP A 4 -4.07 -14.08 -3.98
CA ASP A 4 -5.07 -14.51 -3.00
C ASP A 4 -5.16 -13.52 -1.85
N TYR A 5 -4.01 -13.00 -1.38
CA TYR A 5 -3.98 -11.96 -0.37
C TYR A 5 -4.63 -10.66 -0.84
N ALA A 6 -4.35 -10.22 -2.07
CA ALA A 6 -5.01 -9.05 -2.66
C ALA A 6 -6.53 -9.24 -2.76
N ASN A 7 -6.98 -10.45 -3.15
CA ASN A 7 -8.40 -10.80 -3.19
C ASN A 7 -9.03 -10.77 -1.80
N GLU A 8 -8.42 -11.39 -0.80
CA GLU A 8 -8.89 -11.34 0.59
C GLU A 8 -9.00 -9.90 1.12
N LEU A 9 -8.00 -9.06 0.84
CA LEU A 9 -8.04 -7.66 1.24
C LEU A 9 -9.20 -6.90 0.59
N ILE A 10 -9.51 -7.15 -0.69
CA ILE A 10 -10.65 -6.56 -1.39
C ILE A 10 -11.96 -7.06 -0.78
N LEU A 11 -12.08 -8.36 -0.52
CA LEU A 11 -13.28 -8.97 0.06
C LEU A 11 -13.59 -8.41 1.46
N LYS A 12 -12.56 -8.27 2.31
CA LYS A 12 -12.71 -7.74 3.66
C LYS A 12 -12.86 -6.22 3.70
N ASN A 13 -12.38 -5.50 2.69
CA ASN A 13 -12.41 -4.05 2.64
C ASN A 13 -12.90 -3.52 1.28
N PRO A 14 -14.20 -3.66 0.95
CA PRO A 14 -14.72 -3.44 -0.41
C PRO A 14 -14.55 -2.02 -0.95
N ARG A 15 -14.37 -1.03 -0.07
CA ARG A 15 -14.19 0.38 -0.45
C ARG A 15 -12.73 0.81 -0.54
N SER A 16 -11.81 -0.07 -0.15
CA SER A 16 -10.37 0.17 -0.23
C SER A 16 -9.89 0.04 -1.67
N THR A 17 -8.80 0.73 -2.01
CA THR A 17 -8.17 0.64 -3.33
C THR A 17 -7.02 -0.33 -3.24
N ILE A 18 -7.14 -1.50 -3.88
CA ILE A 18 -6.07 -2.50 -3.94
C ILE A 18 -5.76 -2.72 -5.41
N LYS A 19 -4.49 -2.55 -5.78
CA LYS A 19 -4.02 -2.71 -7.16
C LYS A 19 -2.74 -3.52 -7.16
N MET A 20 -2.70 -4.56 -7.98
CA MET A 20 -1.49 -5.32 -8.20
C MET A 20 -1.15 -5.36 -9.68
N THR A 21 0.11 -5.10 -9.98
CA THR A 21 0.66 -5.15 -11.34
C THR A 21 1.73 -6.24 -11.37
N VAL A 22 1.62 -7.11 -12.37
CA VAL A 22 2.61 -8.13 -12.68
C VAL A 22 3.11 -7.92 -14.10
N ASN A 23 4.41 -8.05 -14.30
CA ASN A 23 5.02 -8.04 -15.62
C ASN A 23 5.07 -9.48 -16.13
N LYS A 24 4.50 -9.73 -17.31
CA LYS A 24 4.64 -11.03 -17.98
C LYS A 24 5.85 -10.95 -18.91
N ILE A 25 7.03 -11.28 -18.38
CA ILE A 25 8.28 -11.30 -19.17
C ILE A 25 8.24 -12.49 -20.14
N THR A 26 7.66 -13.60 -19.70
CA THR A 26 7.26 -14.75 -20.52
C THR A 26 5.85 -15.23 -20.09
N PRO A 27 5.13 -16.00 -20.91
CA PRO A 27 3.82 -16.56 -20.53
C PRO A 27 3.86 -17.39 -19.23
N GLU A 28 5.02 -17.97 -18.92
CA GLU A 28 5.25 -18.91 -17.83
C GLU A 28 5.90 -18.27 -16.59
N SER A 29 6.43 -17.03 -16.69
CA SER A 29 7.09 -16.33 -15.58
C SER A 29 6.49 -14.94 -15.32
N PRO A 30 5.40 -14.86 -14.54
CA PRO A 30 4.89 -13.59 -14.06
C PRO A 30 5.81 -13.03 -12.96
N HIS A 31 6.49 -11.92 -13.25
CA HIS A 31 7.29 -11.18 -12.27
C HIS A 31 6.45 -10.13 -11.57
N PHE A 32 6.56 -10.07 -10.24
CA PHE A 32 5.96 -9.00 -9.45
C PHE A 32 6.56 -7.65 -9.85
N ASN A 33 5.69 -6.65 -10.09
CA ASN A 33 6.12 -5.27 -10.36
C ASN A 33 5.73 -4.36 -9.21
N ARG A 34 4.44 -4.29 -8.87
CA ARG A 34 3.94 -3.38 -7.85
C ARG A 34 2.71 -3.91 -7.15
N PHE A 35 2.63 -3.65 -5.85
CA PHE A 35 1.41 -3.79 -5.06
C PHE A 35 1.10 -2.46 -4.38
N TYR A 36 -0.12 -1.99 -4.56
CA TYR A 36 -0.63 -0.78 -3.94
C TYR A 36 -1.87 -1.14 -3.13
N VAL A 37 -1.88 -0.73 -1.87
CA VAL A 37 -3.00 -0.94 -0.94
C VAL A 37 -3.33 0.41 -0.34
N CYS A 38 -4.59 0.82 -0.46
CA CYS A 38 -5.11 2.01 0.19
C CYS A 38 -6.43 1.79 0.88
N PHE A 39 -6.42 1.84 2.22
CA PHE A 39 -7.62 1.56 3.00
C PHE A 39 -8.56 2.77 3.03
N GLU A 40 -9.86 2.52 2.78
CA GLU A 40 -10.86 3.60 2.74
C GLU A 40 -10.93 4.40 4.05
N VAL A 41 -10.84 3.70 5.18
CA VAL A 41 -10.89 4.32 6.51
C VAL A 41 -9.69 5.25 6.74
N LEU A 42 -8.49 4.87 6.29
CA LEU A 42 -7.29 5.68 6.40
C LEU A 42 -7.37 6.91 5.48
N LYS A 43 -7.81 6.70 4.23
CA LYS A 43 -8.05 7.79 3.27
C LYS A 43 -9.06 8.80 3.80
N ARG A 44 -10.13 8.35 4.44
CA ARG A 44 -11.16 9.21 5.04
C ARG A 44 -10.66 9.91 6.30
N GLY A 45 -9.93 9.21 7.18
CA GLY A 45 -9.31 9.79 8.37
C GLY A 45 -8.35 10.92 8.00
N TRP A 46 -7.52 10.70 6.97
CA TRP A 46 -6.64 11.72 6.40
C TRP A 46 -7.43 12.98 5.98
N LYS A 47 -8.43 12.81 5.11
CA LYS A 47 -9.24 13.94 4.59
C LYS A 47 -9.96 14.73 5.68
N LYS A 48 -10.28 14.09 6.82
CA LYS A 48 -11.05 14.71 7.90
C LYS A 48 -10.20 15.45 8.93
N GLY A 49 -9.01 14.95 9.28
CA GLY A 49 -8.33 15.41 10.49
C GLY A 49 -6.81 15.48 10.45
N CYS A 50 -6.17 15.13 9.33
CA CYS A 50 -4.72 15.20 9.21
C CYS A 50 -4.27 16.51 8.55
N LYS A 51 -3.06 16.96 8.91
CA LYS A 51 -2.44 18.13 8.29
C LYS A 51 -2.10 17.81 6.81
N PRO A 52 -2.04 18.81 5.91
CA PRO A 52 -1.66 18.62 4.51
C PRO A 52 -0.15 18.34 4.32
N ILE A 53 0.46 17.64 5.27
CA ILE A 53 1.86 17.20 5.24
C ILE A 53 1.85 15.69 4.96
N LEU A 54 2.64 15.26 3.97
CA LEU A 54 2.85 13.86 3.60
C LEU A 54 4.34 13.56 3.64
N GLY A 55 4.75 12.63 4.50
CA GLY A 55 6.05 11.98 4.43
C GLY A 55 5.93 10.66 3.68
N LEU A 56 6.86 10.40 2.77
CA LEU A 56 7.05 9.09 2.17
C LEU A 56 8.37 8.55 2.72
N ASP A 57 8.30 7.37 3.32
CA ASP A 57 9.46 6.62 3.80
C ASP A 57 9.51 5.27 3.08
N GLY A 58 10.70 4.68 2.98
CA GLY A 58 10.93 3.47 2.22
C GLY A 58 11.96 2.58 2.89
N CYS A 59 11.72 1.27 2.88
CA CYS A 59 12.75 0.31 3.26
C CYS A 59 12.96 -0.75 2.18
N PHE A 60 14.21 -1.13 1.97
CA PHE A 60 14.54 -2.25 1.11
C PHE A 60 14.27 -3.56 1.85
N LEU A 61 13.43 -4.40 1.27
CA LEU A 61 13.17 -5.74 1.78
C LEU A 61 14.32 -6.66 1.36
N LYS A 62 14.95 -7.30 2.35
CA LYS A 62 15.91 -8.39 2.10
C LYS A 62 15.12 -9.69 1.92
N GLY A 63 15.15 -10.23 0.73
CA GLY A 63 14.50 -11.50 0.40
C GLY A 63 14.87 -11.99 -0.99
N PRO A 64 14.33 -13.13 -1.43
CA PRO A 64 14.55 -13.68 -2.78
C PRO A 64 14.17 -12.69 -3.89
N LEU A 65 13.23 -11.78 -3.58
CA LEU A 65 12.88 -10.66 -4.41
C LEU A 65 13.41 -9.38 -3.75
N MET A 66 14.42 -8.76 -4.35
CA MET A 66 14.87 -7.42 -3.95
C MET A 66 13.75 -6.44 -4.32
N SER A 67 13.10 -5.85 -3.32
CA SER A 67 12.02 -4.89 -3.53
C SER A 67 12.08 -3.77 -2.51
N GLU A 68 11.49 -2.63 -2.86
CA GLU A 68 11.33 -1.50 -1.95
C GLU A 68 9.88 -1.45 -1.45
N MET A 69 9.72 -1.35 -0.13
CA MET A 69 8.44 -1.14 0.51
C MET A 69 8.33 0.33 0.89
N LEU A 70 7.43 1.03 0.21
CA LEU A 70 7.14 2.44 0.48
C LEU A 70 5.95 2.56 1.43
N PHE A 71 6.09 3.45 2.40
CA PHE A 71 5.09 3.78 3.40
C PHE A 71 4.83 5.28 3.38
N ALA A 72 3.55 5.68 3.38
CA ALA A 72 3.18 7.08 3.54
C ALA A 72 2.80 7.32 5.01
N ILE A 73 3.51 8.24 5.66
CA ILE A 73 3.29 8.64 7.06
C ILE A 73 2.84 10.10 7.07
N ARG A 74 1.88 10.43 7.92
CA ARG A 74 1.38 11.80 8.10
C ARG A 74 1.38 12.22 9.56
N ARG A 75 1.26 13.52 9.77
CA ARG A 75 1.01 14.09 11.09
C ARG A 75 -0.45 14.52 11.21
N ASP A 76 -1.14 14.06 12.23
CA ASP A 76 -2.53 14.45 12.49
C ASP A 76 -2.63 15.82 13.18
N GLY A 77 -3.87 16.25 13.48
CA GLY A 77 -4.14 17.48 14.23
C GLY A 77 -3.54 17.50 15.64
N ASN A 78 -3.34 16.32 16.25
CA ASN A 78 -2.76 16.13 17.57
C ASN A 78 -1.23 15.90 17.55
N ASN A 79 -0.58 16.22 16.42
CA ASN A 79 0.85 16.00 16.20
C ASN A 79 1.31 14.52 16.28
N GLN A 80 0.40 13.55 16.21
CA GLN A 80 0.72 12.13 16.18
C GLN A 80 1.02 11.64 14.76
N MET A 81 1.79 10.56 14.64
CA MET A 81 2.03 9.91 13.36
C MET A 81 0.84 9.02 12.99
N TYR A 82 0.27 9.28 11.82
CA TYR A 82 -0.83 8.54 11.25
C TYR A 82 -0.36 7.87 9.96
N LEU A 83 -0.61 6.58 9.89
CA LEU A 83 -0.19 5.75 8.79
C LEU A 83 -1.22 5.84 7.66
N VAL A 84 -0.78 6.28 6.48
CA VAL A 84 -1.65 6.42 5.31
C VAL A 84 -1.13 5.47 4.25
N PHE A 85 -1.73 4.29 4.19
CA PHE A 85 -1.58 3.39 3.05
C PHE A 85 -2.87 3.46 2.28
#